data_AF-A0A066XKH4-F1
#
_entry.id   AF-A0A066XKH4-F1
#
_cell.length_a   1.000
_cell.length_b   1.000
_cell.length_c   1.000
_cell.angle_alpha   90.00
_cell.angle_beta   90.00
_cell.angle_gamma   90.00
#
_symmetry.space_group_name_H-M   'P 1'
#
loop_
_entity.id
_entity.type
_entity.pdbx_description
1 polymer ?
#
loop_
_entity_poly.entity_id
_entity_poly.type
_entity_poly.pdbx_seq_one_letter_code
_entity_poly.pdbx_strand_id
1 'polypeptide(L)'
;MDYPLPSTIQEAEAMVLALYQPAPPETIAKIQDTLHRMQRAPSGWWIARDLLGHADDKVKFFGALTLIVKLNTESSSLSSDDASELRQNLVGWFVKSLDDGSGAMVIRKLSSALVTFFLFFPAQWEFCIRHLCCSLSEGTALPQERIDGSINMSHILETLHSRKLQAALWFAGSLVDEAAKIEMNSARHVGLYETLTRNVPDALALMSHCFSRQGSADSTSYGTQKDSITCLQSWIWFSQRISSHSDELIGSLRALIRPTIASLAENELYEPAVELLSDILSNYSGFLTEDHYESLFSLFETQWSRERYQRLVEGDFDFDSVQFGQLMIALGDSKVEALIHGVDDRSSRFLAHLRGLLSAQGYPVSDDKIFVPALEFWSTYVETLTDSIYSDEEESKPWATFMTLKPTDEGMRETIDHALTQLGPLLARSIVHNIGGNASRSELDRLSEPLKKMVNHHAKARIWLEQALNDSSFPGQQLSGDEKALFLRKIINLRGSRGTNQVVREFWLAARGSKFAYVS
;
A
#
# COMPACT_ATOMS: atom_id res chain seq x y z
N MET A 1 40.48 -21.13 -13.80
CA MET A 1 40.90 -21.73 -12.54
C MET A 1 40.09 -21.07 -11.45
N ASP A 2 39.32 -21.85 -10.70
CA ASP A 2 38.48 -21.34 -9.63
C ASP A 2 39.35 -20.96 -8.43
N TYR A 3 39.01 -19.87 -7.74
CA TYR A 3 39.70 -19.53 -6.50
C TYR A 3 39.46 -20.64 -5.46
N PRO A 4 40.50 -21.00 -4.68
CA PRO A 4 40.33 -21.89 -3.55
C PRO A 4 39.33 -21.28 -2.57
N LEU A 5 38.60 -22.14 -1.86
CA LEU A 5 37.68 -21.68 -0.82
C LEU A 5 38.49 -21.03 0.31
N PRO A 6 38.07 -19.86 0.83
CA PRO A 6 38.72 -19.27 1.98
C PRO A 6 38.62 -20.24 3.16
N SER A 7 39.79 -20.56 3.71
CA SER A 7 39.97 -21.53 4.79
C SER A 7 40.16 -20.84 6.14
N THR A 8 40.53 -19.57 6.11
CA THR A 8 40.74 -18.71 7.29
C THR A 8 39.80 -17.51 7.28
N ILE A 9 39.61 -16.91 8.45
CA ILE A 9 38.76 -15.71 8.64
C ILE A 9 39.34 -14.53 7.86
N GLN A 10 40.67 -14.38 7.85
CA GLN A 10 41.36 -13.30 7.15
C GLN A 10 41.20 -13.40 5.63
N GLU A 11 41.23 -14.62 5.07
CA GLU A 11 40.94 -14.85 3.66
C GLU A 11 39.49 -14.51 3.33
N ALA A 12 38.53 -14.93 4.17
CA ALA A 12 37.13 -14.63 3.98
C ALA A 12 36.85 -13.11 4.06
N GLU A 13 37.40 -12.43 5.07
CA GLU A 13 37.30 -10.98 5.23
C GLU A 13 37.87 -10.24 4.01
N ALA A 14 39.08 -10.60 3.57
CA ALA A 14 39.72 -9.99 2.42
C ALA A 14 38.89 -10.17 1.14
N MET A 15 38.31 -11.36 0.93
CA MET A 15 37.44 -11.63 -0.22
C MET A 15 36.12 -10.85 -0.15
N VAL A 16 35.52 -10.73 1.04
CA VAL A 16 34.31 -9.91 1.23
C VAL A 16 34.61 -8.46 0.93
N LEU A 17 35.70 -7.89 1.45
CA LEU A 17 36.08 -6.51 1.18
C LEU A 17 36.39 -6.28 -0.30
N ALA A 18 37.04 -7.24 -0.96
CA ALA A 18 37.34 -7.19 -2.38
C ALA A 18 36.08 -7.14 -3.27
N LEU A 19 34.96 -7.75 -2.83
CA LEU A 19 33.69 -7.69 -3.54
C LEU A 19 33.14 -6.26 -3.67
N TYR A 20 33.46 -5.39 -2.72
CA TYR A 20 32.99 -3.99 -2.68
C TYR A 20 34.01 -2.99 -3.24
N GLN A 21 35.15 -3.45 -3.76
CA GLN A 21 36.13 -2.59 -4.41
C GLN A 21 35.91 -2.57 -5.93
N PRO A 22 36.24 -1.46 -6.62
CA PRO A 22 36.17 -1.40 -8.08
C PRO A 22 37.10 -2.45 -8.72
N ALA A 23 36.51 -3.41 -9.44
CA ALA A 23 37.25 -4.46 -10.14
C ALA A 23 36.55 -4.82 -11.47
N PRO A 24 37.24 -5.50 -12.41
CA PRO A 24 36.61 -5.99 -13.63
C PRO A 24 35.42 -6.92 -13.33
N PRO A 25 34.33 -6.91 -14.14
CA PRO A 25 33.15 -7.73 -13.89
C PRO A 25 33.45 -9.23 -13.75
N GLU A 26 34.40 -9.74 -14.52
CA GLU A 26 34.84 -11.15 -14.43
C GLU A 26 35.48 -11.49 -13.08
N THR A 27 36.22 -10.55 -12.49
CA THR A 27 36.85 -10.73 -11.18
C THR A 27 35.80 -10.72 -10.09
N ILE A 28 34.84 -9.78 -10.15
CA ILE A 28 33.72 -9.69 -9.21
C ILE A 28 32.89 -10.99 -9.26
N ALA A 29 32.58 -11.48 -10.46
CA ALA A 29 31.83 -12.73 -10.64
C ALA A 29 32.56 -13.94 -10.01
N LYS A 30 33.89 -14.03 -10.16
CA LYS A 30 34.69 -15.11 -9.54
C LYS A 30 34.74 -15.00 -8.02
N ILE A 31 34.87 -13.78 -7.47
CA ILE A 31 34.83 -13.55 -6.01
C ILE A 31 33.46 -13.97 -5.48
N GLN A 32 32.38 -13.53 -6.14
CA GLN A 32 31.02 -13.85 -5.74
C GLN A 32 30.73 -15.35 -5.79
N ASP A 33 31.15 -16.05 -6.84
CA ASP A 33 31.02 -17.52 -6.92
C ASP A 33 31.75 -18.22 -5.77
N THR A 34 32.97 -17.78 -5.47
CA THR A 34 33.77 -18.36 -4.38
C THR A 34 33.14 -18.13 -3.02
N LEU A 35 32.63 -16.91 -2.77
CA LEU A 35 31.90 -16.57 -1.56
C LEU A 35 30.61 -17.39 -1.44
N HIS A 36 29.86 -17.62 -2.53
CA HIS A 36 28.68 -18.47 -2.52
C HIS A 36 29.00 -19.94 -2.23
N ARG A 37 30.09 -20.48 -2.80
CA ARG A 37 30.55 -21.83 -2.48
C ARG A 37 30.96 -21.95 -1.01
N MET A 38 31.60 -20.91 -0.45
CA MET A 38 31.96 -20.85 0.97
C MET A 38 30.72 -20.85 1.87
N GLN A 39 29.68 -20.09 1.52
CA GLN A 39 28.43 -20.03 2.29
C GLN A 39 27.73 -21.39 2.43
N ARG A 40 27.97 -22.32 1.50
CA ARG A 40 27.40 -23.67 1.53
C ARG A 40 28.34 -24.72 2.10
N ALA A 41 29.60 -24.36 2.35
CA ALA A 41 30.56 -25.28 2.94
C ALA A 41 30.25 -25.49 4.43
N PRO A 42 30.63 -26.64 5.03
CA PRO A 42 30.49 -26.87 6.47
C PRO A 42 31.16 -25.78 7.31
N SER A 43 32.29 -25.24 6.82
CA SER A 43 33.02 -24.15 7.45
C SER A 43 32.26 -22.82 7.52
N GLY A 44 31.21 -22.67 6.73
CA GLY A 44 30.39 -21.45 6.70
C GLY A 44 29.79 -21.08 8.06
N TRP A 45 29.49 -22.05 8.94
CA TRP A 45 28.95 -21.77 10.29
C TRP A 45 29.92 -20.98 11.15
N TRP A 46 31.15 -21.47 11.32
CA TRP A 46 32.14 -20.80 12.16
C TRP A 46 32.74 -19.56 11.49
N ILE A 47 32.92 -19.57 10.16
CA ILE A 47 33.38 -18.38 9.43
C ILE A 47 32.36 -17.24 9.63
N ALA A 48 31.06 -17.51 9.47
CA ALA A 48 30.05 -16.48 9.66
C ALA A 48 30.01 -15.91 11.08
N ARG A 49 30.12 -16.79 12.09
CA ARG A 49 30.23 -16.41 13.51
C ARG A 49 31.38 -15.42 13.74
N ASP A 50 32.53 -15.72 13.15
CA ASP A 50 33.73 -14.92 13.36
C ASP A 50 33.66 -13.59 12.57
N LEU A 51 33.12 -13.58 11.35
CA LEU A 51 32.89 -12.36 10.56
C LEU A 51 31.95 -11.37 11.26
N LEU A 52 30.94 -11.86 11.99
CA LEU A 52 30.04 -11.02 12.79
C LEU A 52 30.73 -10.33 13.97
N GLY A 53 31.91 -10.79 14.36
CA GLY A 53 32.75 -10.16 15.38
C GLY A 53 33.60 -8.97 14.89
N HIS A 54 33.71 -8.76 13.57
CA HIS A 54 34.52 -7.68 12.99
C HIS A 54 33.87 -6.31 13.16
N ALA A 55 34.62 -5.22 12.96
CA ALA A 55 34.08 -3.86 13.05
C ALA A 55 33.39 -3.38 11.77
N ASP A 56 33.78 -3.91 10.60
CA ASP A 56 33.31 -3.43 9.29
C ASP A 56 31.89 -3.93 8.96
N ASP A 57 31.00 -3.00 8.58
CA ASP A 57 29.59 -3.29 8.28
C ASP A 57 29.41 -4.26 7.11
N LYS A 58 30.25 -4.22 6.08
CA LYS A 58 30.16 -5.11 4.92
C LYS A 58 30.49 -6.55 5.32
N VAL A 59 31.47 -6.69 6.22
CA VAL A 59 31.89 -7.98 6.77
C VAL A 59 30.80 -8.56 7.68
N LYS A 60 30.25 -7.76 8.60
CA LYS A 60 29.11 -8.17 9.43
C LYS A 60 27.89 -8.56 8.60
N PHE A 61 27.54 -7.75 7.60
CA PHE A 61 26.42 -8.03 6.69
C PHE A 61 26.60 -9.38 5.99
N PHE A 62 27.81 -9.66 5.50
CA PHE A 62 28.11 -10.94 4.85
C PHE A 62 28.09 -12.11 5.83
N GLY A 63 28.53 -11.93 7.08
CA GLY A 63 28.38 -12.90 8.16
C GLY A 63 26.92 -13.27 8.41
N ALA A 64 26.05 -12.27 8.60
CA ALA A 64 24.61 -12.47 8.76
C ALA A 64 23.97 -13.16 7.54
N LEU A 65 24.34 -12.73 6.32
CA LEU A 65 23.89 -13.39 5.09
C LEU A 65 24.30 -14.86 5.02
N THR A 66 25.52 -15.17 5.45
CA THR A 66 26.01 -16.54 5.47
C THR A 66 25.20 -17.41 6.43
N LEU A 67 24.88 -16.91 7.64
CA LEU A 67 24.01 -17.63 8.57
C LEU A 67 22.61 -17.89 8.00
N ILE A 68 22.03 -16.93 7.26
CA ILE A 68 20.75 -17.14 6.56
C ILE A 68 20.86 -18.27 5.54
N VAL A 69 21.92 -18.29 4.73
CA VAL A 69 22.14 -19.37 3.75
C VAL A 69 22.26 -20.71 4.47
N LYS A 70 23.06 -20.78 5.54
CA LYS A 70 23.27 -21.99 6.34
C LYS A 70 21.98 -22.51 6.99
N LEU A 71 21.15 -21.63 7.55
CA LEU A 71 19.83 -22.00 8.08
C LEU A 71 18.92 -22.57 6.98
N ASN A 72 18.90 -21.94 5.80
CA ASN A 72 18.07 -22.41 4.69
C ASN A 72 18.52 -23.75 4.10
N THR A 73 19.81 -24.08 4.15
CA THR A 73 20.35 -25.31 3.55
C THR A 73 20.54 -26.45 4.54
N GLU A 74 20.80 -26.14 5.82
CA GLU A 74 21.30 -27.11 6.81
C GLU A 74 20.57 -27.06 8.16
N SER A 75 19.45 -26.34 8.29
CA SER A 75 18.68 -26.29 9.56
C SER A 75 18.32 -27.67 10.13
N SER A 76 17.98 -28.64 9.27
CA SER A 76 17.65 -30.00 9.71
C SER A 76 18.82 -30.77 10.33
N SER A 77 20.05 -30.29 10.18
CA SER A 77 21.24 -30.92 10.76
C SER A 77 21.63 -30.37 12.14
N LEU A 78 21.02 -29.25 12.57
CA LEU A 78 21.28 -28.65 13.87
C LEU A 78 20.60 -29.45 14.98
N SER A 79 21.34 -29.75 16.05
CA SER A 79 20.75 -30.28 17.28
C SER A 79 19.94 -29.20 18.00
N SER A 80 19.11 -29.60 18.97
CA SER A 80 18.37 -28.63 19.79
C SER A 80 19.30 -27.71 20.58
N ASP A 81 20.45 -28.22 21.02
CA ASP A 81 21.41 -27.46 21.80
C ASP A 81 22.16 -26.45 20.90
N ASP A 82 22.60 -26.89 19.71
CA ASP A 82 23.26 -26.01 18.74
C ASP A 82 22.31 -24.90 18.25
N ALA A 83 21.02 -25.21 18.05
CA ALA A 83 20.02 -24.23 17.67
C ALA A 83 19.79 -23.20 18.80
N SER A 84 19.74 -23.64 20.06
CA SER A 84 19.63 -22.75 21.22
C SER A 84 20.86 -21.84 21.36
N GLU A 85 22.06 -22.37 21.18
CA GLU A 85 23.31 -21.58 21.18
C GLU A 85 23.34 -20.57 20.03
N LEU A 86 22.95 -21.01 18.81
CA LEU A 86 22.87 -20.14 17.65
C LEU A 86 21.88 -18.97 17.88
N ARG A 87 20.70 -19.25 18.45
CA ARG A 87 19.73 -18.21 18.83
C ARG A 87 20.36 -17.20 19.79
N GLN A 88 21.00 -17.68 20.86
CA GLN A 88 21.63 -16.83 21.86
C GLN A 88 22.67 -15.91 21.23
N ASN A 89 23.50 -16.47 20.34
CA ASN A 89 24.53 -15.73 19.64
C ASN A 89 23.93 -14.71 18.65
N LEU A 90 22.90 -15.08 17.88
CA LEU A 90 22.20 -14.17 16.96
C LEU A 90 21.61 -12.96 17.70
N VAL A 91 20.95 -13.19 18.83
CA VAL A 91 20.43 -12.11 19.68
C VAL A 91 21.59 -11.25 20.20
N GLY A 92 22.70 -11.88 20.62
CA GLY A 92 23.89 -11.18 21.09
C GLY A 92 24.51 -10.27 20.04
N TRP A 93 24.69 -10.76 18.80
CA TRP A 93 25.19 -9.94 17.70
C TRP A 93 24.23 -8.82 17.33
N PHE A 94 22.91 -9.07 17.36
CA PHE A 94 21.91 -8.05 17.10
C PHE A 94 21.95 -6.91 18.12
N VAL A 95 21.99 -7.23 19.42
CA VAL A 95 22.11 -6.24 20.49
C VAL A 95 23.43 -5.49 20.40
N LYS A 96 24.56 -6.21 20.26
CA LYS A 96 25.89 -5.59 20.16
C LYS A 96 26.01 -4.65 18.95
N SER A 97 25.42 -5.01 17.81
CA SER A 97 25.47 -4.18 16.59
C SER A 97 24.73 -2.84 16.75
N LEU A 98 23.78 -2.76 17.68
CA LEU A 98 23.07 -1.51 17.98
C LEU A 98 23.90 -0.59 18.88
N ASP A 99 24.73 -1.16 19.76
CA ASP A 99 25.56 -0.44 20.71
C ASP A 99 26.93 -0.05 20.12
N ASP A 100 27.47 -0.82 19.18
CA ASP A 100 28.77 -0.55 18.54
C ASP A 100 28.71 0.41 17.32
N GLY A 101 27.52 0.91 17.01
CA GLY A 101 27.30 1.90 15.96
C GLY A 101 27.04 1.34 14.56
N SER A 102 26.97 0.02 14.35
CA SER A 102 26.75 -0.62 13.04
C SER A 102 25.60 -0.04 12.23
N GLY A 103 25.77 0.11 10.92
CA GLY A 103 24.76 0.69 10.03
C GLY A 103 23.43 -0.09 9.97
N ALA A 104 22.36 0.60 9.53
CA ALA A 104 21.03 0.02 9.45
C ALA A 104 20.94 -1.24 8.57
N MET A 105 21.79 -1.37 7.54
CA MET A 105 21.84 -2.57 6.69
C MET A 105 22.25 -3.82 7.46
N VAL A 106 23.21 -3.70 8.39
CA VAL A 106 23.66 -4.82 9.24
C VAL A 106 22.55 -5.23 10.18
N ILE A 107 21.91 -4.26 10.85
CA ILE A 107 20.81 -4.49 11.78
C ILE A 107 19.64 -5.20 11.07
N ARG A 108 19.24 -4.71 9.89
CA ARG A 108 18.18 -5.34 9.08
C ARG A 108 18.57 -6.75 8.65
N LYS A 109 19.84 -6.99 8.28
CA LYS A 109 20.27 -8.32 7.86
C LYS A 109 20.34 -9.32 9.01
N LEU A 110 20.77 -8.88 10.19
CA LEU A 110 20.70 -9.68 11.42
C LEU A 110 19.25 -9.95 11.84
N SER A 111 18.36 -8.97 11.70
CA SER A 111 16.92 -9.16 11.85
C SER A 111 16.41 -10.28 10.92
N SER A 112 16.76 -10.24 9.63
CA SER A 112 16.40 -11.33 8.70
C SER A 112 16.97 -12.69 9.10
N ALA A 113 18.18 -12.73 9.70
CA ALA A 113 18.78 -13.97 10.21
C ALA A 113 18.00 -14.53 11.41
N LEU A 114 17.61 -13.66 12.35
CA LEU A 114 16.75 -14.01 13.48
C LEU A 114 15.37 -14.51 13.01
N VAL A 115 14.76 -13.83 12.04
CA VAL A 115 13.48 -14.26 11.45
C VAL A 115 13.63 -15.63 10.78
N THR A 116 14.68 -15.83 9.97
CA THR A 116 14.97 -17.12 9.34
C THR A 116 15.12 -18.21 10.40
N PHE A 117 15.84 -17.93 11.49
CA PHE A 117 15.97 -18.86 12.61
C PHE A 117 14.61 -19.23 13.22
N PHE A 118 13.76 -18.23 13.51
CA PHE A 118 12.42 -18.45 14.07
C PHE A 118 11.56 -19.35 13.18
N LEU A 119 11.58 -19.14 11.86
CA LEU A 119 10.78 -19.95 10.92
C LEU A 119 11.17 -21.43 10.91
N PHE A 120 12.44 -21.76 11.15
CA PHE A 120 12.89 -23.15 11.26
C PHE A 120 12.72 -23.74 12.67
N PHE A 121 12.84 -22.93 13.72
CA PHE A 121 12.82 -23.37 15.12
C PHE A 121 11.81 -22.60 16.00
N PRO A 122 10.51 -22.55 15.64
CA PRO A 122 9.53 -21.70 16.34
C PRO A 122 9.33 -22.14 17.80
N ALA A 123 9.27 -23.44 18.07
CA ALA A 123 9.10 -23.98 19.42
C ALA A 123 10.29 -23.65 20.36
N GLN A 124 11.46 -23.35 19.81
CA GLN A 124 12.61 -22.92 20.59
C GLN A 124 12.64 -21.41 20.80
N TRP A 125 11.63 -20.65 20.35
CA TRP A 125 11.64 -19.20 20.53
C TRP A 125 10.23 -18.59 20.63
N GLU A 126 9.46 -19.09 21.60
CA GLU A 126 8.03 -18.80 21.71
C GLU A 126 7.68 -17.31 21.85
N PHE A 127 8.41 -16.57 22.68
CA PHE A 127 8.18 -15.13 22.92
C PHE A 127 9.30 -14.29 22.28
N CYS A 128 9.51 -14.43 20.98
CA CYS A 128 10.65 -13.83 20.28
C CYS A 128 10.72 -12.30 20.35
N ILE A 129 9.60 -11.60 20.20
CA ILE A 129 9.56 -10.12 20.25
C ILE A 129 9.90 -9.62 21.66
N ARG A 130 9.28 -10.23 22.67
CA ARG A 130 9.57 -9.93 24.09
C ARG A 130 11.02 -10.22 24.45
N HIS A 131 11.53 -11.39 24.05
CA HIS A 131 12.91 -11.77 24.32
C HIS A 131 13.90 -10.76 23.74
N LEU A 132 13.67 -10.29 22.50
CA LEU A 132 14.49 -9.24 21.90
C LEU A 132 14.39 -7.94 22.68
N CYS A 133 13.19 -7.47 23.01
CA CYS A 133 13.03 -6.21 23.73
C CYS A 133 13.69 -6.25 25.11
N CYS A 134 13.56 -7.36 25.85
CA CYS A 134 14.26 -7.53 27.13
C CYS A 134 15.79 -7.54 26.94
N SER A 135 16.31 -8.25 25.94
CA SER A 135 17.75 -8.29 25.65
C SER A 135 18.30 -6.92 25.22
N LEU A 136 17.52 -6.15 24.46
CA LEU A 136 17.86 -4.78 24.05
C LEU A 136 17.91 -3.82 25.26
N SER A 137 16.98 -3.98 26.21
CA SER A 137 16.92 -3.17 27.44
C SER A 137 18.13 -3.45 28.33
N GLU A 138 18.50 -4.72 28.51
CA GLU A 138 19.66 -5.11 29.31
C GLU A 138 21.01 -4.85 28.61
N GLY A 139 21.01 -4.69 27.29
CA GLY A 139 22.24 -4.51 26.50
C GLY A 139 23.04 -5.81 26.31
N THR A 140 22.43 -6.97 26.56
CA THR A 140 23.04 -8.29 26.34
C THR A 140 21.98 -9.32 25.97
N ALA A 141 22.38 -10.41 25.33
CA ALA A 141 21.48 -11.52 25.07
C ALA A 141 21.10 -12.21 26.39
N LEU A 142 19.82 -12.20 26.73
CA LEU A 142 19.30 -12.90 27.89
C LEU A 142 19.10 -14.39 27.58
N PRO A 143 19.19 -15.29 28.58
CA PRO A 143 18.74 -16.67 28.41
C PRO A 143 17.21 -16.71 28.27
N GLN A 144 16.69 -17.59 27.40
CA GLN A 144 15.25 -17.69 27.14
C GLN A 144 14.47 -18.10 28.40
N GLU A 145 15.07 -18.86 29.31
CA GLU A 145 14.45 -19.34 30.55
C GLU A 145 14.05 -18.19 31.50
N ARG A 146 14.62 -16.99 31.28
CA ARG A 146 14.25 -15.78 32.03
C ARG A 146 13.07 -15.03 31.43
N ILE A 147 12.59 -15.44 30.25
CA ILE A 147 11.53 -14.77 29.51
C ILE A 147 10.25 -15.59 29.60
N ASP A 148 9.23 -15.01 30.20
CA ASP A 148 7.90 -15.62 30.27
C ASP A 148 6.79 -14.60 29.97
N GLY A 149 5.55 -15.11 29.96
CA GLY A 149 4.33 -14.34 29.73
C GLY A 149 4.03 -13.28 30.81
N SER A 150 4.67 -13.34 31.99
CA SER A 150 4.40 -12.44 33.12
C SER A 150 5.14 -11.10 33.03
N ILE A 151 6.21 -11.04 32.23
CA ILE A 151 6.98 -9.80 32.04
C ILE A 151 6.09 -8.70 31.46
N ASN A 152 6.09 -7.53 32.11
CA ASN A 152 5.38 -6.37 31.64
C ASN A 152 6.15 -5.67 30.52
N MET A 153 5.69 -5.91 29.28
CA MET A 153 6.29 -5.36 28.07
C MET A 153 6.34 -3.81 28.08
N SER A 154 5.33 -3.14 28.63
CA SER A 154 5.27 -1.67 28.63
C SER A 154 6.45 -1.04 29.38
N HIS A 155 6.84 -1.61 30.52
CA HIS A 155 7.98 -1.11 31.29
C HIS A 155 9.31 -1.33 30.55
N ILE A 156 9.45 -2.44 29.82
CA ILE A 156 10.62 -2.69 28.97
C ILE A 156 10.68 -1.65 27.85
N LEU A 157 9.56 -1.33 27.21
CA LEU A 157 9.52 -0.39 26.09
C LEU A 157 9.90 1.04 26.51
N GLU A 158 9.54 1.45 27.73
CA GLU A 158 9.90 2.74 28.30
C GLU A 158 11.41 2.94 28.49
N THR A 159 12.18 1.87 28.71
CA THR A 159 13.64 1.96 28.88
C THR A 159 14.39 2.04 27.53
N LEU A 160 13.74 1.66 26.43
CA LEU A 160 14.36 1.60 25.12
C LEU A 160 14.44 2.98 24.45
N HIS A 161 15.63 3.29 23.91
CA HIS A 161 15.83 4.44 23.05
C HIS A 161 15.38 4.17 21.60
N SER A 162 15.19 5.23 20.80
CA SER A 162 14.60 5.17 19.45
C SER A 162 15.26 4.13 18.54
N ARG A 163 16.60 4.09 18.46
CA ARG A 163 17.32 3.11 17.62
C ARG A 163 17.03 1.64 17.97
N LYS A 164 16.85 1.30 19.26
CA LYS A 164 16.52 -0.07 19.70
C LYS A 164 15.05 -0.39 19.42
N LEU A 165 14.16 0.60 19.59
CA LEU A 165 12.74 0.48 19.21
C LEU A 165 12.57 0.24 17.70
N GLN A 166 13.26 1.02 16.86
CA GLN A 166 13.26 0.82 15.41
C GLN A 166 13.76 -0.57 15.02
N ALA A 167 14.83 -1.05 15.64
CA ALA A 167 15.35 -2.39 15.39
C ALA A 167 14.33 -3.49 15.78
N ALA A 168 13.65 -3.32 16.92
CA ALA A 168 12.57 -4.23 17.34
C ALA A 168 11.38 -4.20 16.37
N LEU A 169 10.99 -3.01 15.87
CA LEU A 169 9.94 -2.86 14.87
C LEU A 169 10.31 -3.54 13.54
N TRP A 170 11.55 -3.35 13.05
CA TRP A 170 12.02 -4.02 11.84
C TRP A 170 12.00 -5.54 11.98
N PHE A 171 12.35 -6.08 13.15
CA PHE A 171 12.21 -7.51 13.42
C PHE A 171 10.75 -7.94 13.44
N ALA A 172 9.89 -7.25 14.19
CA ALA A 172 8.48 -7.60 14.31
C ALA A 172 7.73 -7.58 12.97
N GLY A 173 8.00 -6.60 12.10
CA GLY A 173 7.43 -6.55 10.75
C GLY A 173 8.00 -7.63 9.83
N SER A 174 9.33 -7.78 9.79
CA SER A 174 9.99 -8.80 8.95
C SER A 174 9.56 -10.22 9.33
N LEU A 175 9.29 -10.47 10.61
CA LEU A 175 8.82 -11.76 11.11
C LEU A 175 7.54 -12.21 10.41
N VAL A 176 6.55 -11.33 10.33
CA VAL A 176 5.26 -11.65 9.72
C VAL A 176 5.31 -11.58 8.20
N ASP A 177 6.15 -10.72 7.61
CA ASP A 177 6.35 -10.68 6.16
C ASP A 177 6.94 -11.98 5.61
N GLU A 178 7.92 -12.57 6.30
CA GLU A 178 8.48 -13.86 5.91
C GLU A 178 7.53 -15.02 6.25
N ALA A 179 6.85 -14.98 7.40
CA ALA A 179 5.84 -15.97 7.75
C ALA A 179 4.68 -16.00 6.75
N ALA A 180 4.27 -14.83 6.23
CA ALA A 180 3.21 -14.69 5.23
C ALA A 180 3.53 -15.37 3.89
N LYS A 181 4.81 -15.68 3.61
CA LYS A 181 5.23 -16.41 2.40
C LYS A 181 5.06 -17.93 2.53
N ILE A 182 4.81 -18.43 3.74
CA ILE A 182 4.61 -19.85 4.03
C ILE A 182 3.11 -20.15 4.08
N GLU A 183 2.70 -21.33 3.60
CA GLU A 183 1.32 -21.77 3.66
C GLU A 183 0.91 -22.17 5.09
N MET A 184 0.40 -21.20 5.85
CA MET A 184 0.03 -21.33 7.28
C MET A 184 -1.14 -22.28 7.54
N ASN A 185 -2.04 -22.49 6.57
CA ASN A 185 -3.23 -23.33 6.73
C ASN A 185 -2.93 -24.84 6.62
N SER A 186 -1.68 -25.21 6.36
CA SER A 186 -1.26 -26.61 6.30
C SER A 186 -1.01 -27.16 7.70
N ALA A 187 -1.42 -28.41 7.95
CA ALA A 187 -1.22 -29.09 9.24
C ALA A 187 0.25 -29.14 9.70
N ARG A 188 1.19 -29.02 8.76
CA ARG A 188 2.64 -28.99 9.01
C ARG A 188 3.09 -27.72 9.74
N HIS A 189 2.40 -26.59 9.58
CA HIS A 189 2.82 -25.28 10.09
C HIS A 189 1.91 -24.74 11.20
N VAL A 190 0.98 -25.55 11.73
CA VAL A 190 0.10 -25.16 12.84
C VAL A 190 0.90 -24.69 14.05
N GLY A 191 1.97 -25.41 14.43
CA GLY A 191 2.83 -25.01 15.55
C GLY A 191 3.55 -23.67 15.33
N LEU A 192 3.92 -23.34 14.08
CA LEU A 192 4.50 -22.04 13.73
C LEU A 192 3.47 -20.92 13.92
N TYR A 193 2.23 -21.13 13.44
CA TYR A 193 1.13 -20.19 13.62
C TYR A 193 0.79 -19.94 15.10
N GLU A 194 0.69 -21.00 15.89
CA GLU A 194 0.43 -20.91 17.34
C GLU A 194 1.53 -20.10 18.05
N THR A 195 2.78 -20.36 17.70
CA THR A 195 3.94 -19.65 18.27
C THR A 195 3.93 -18.17 17.86
N LEU A 196 3.66 -17.87 16.58
CA LEU A 196 3.59 -16.50 16.08
C LEU A 196 2.47 -15.72 16.76
N THR A 197 1.31 -16.34 16.96
CA THR A 197 0.15 -15.73 17.63
C THR A 197 0.47 -15.31 19.07
N ARG A 198 1.35 -16.05 19.77
CA ARG A 198 1.83 -15.67 21.12
C ARG A 198 2.60 -14.34 21.14
N ASN A 199 3.13 -13.88 20.00
CA ASN A 199 3.88 -12.64 19.89
C ASN A 199 3.00 -11.42 19.52
N VAL A 200 1.73 -11.63 19.19
CA VAL A 200 0.79 -10.57 18.81
C VAL A 200 0.67 -9.48 19.89
N PRO A 201 0.47 -9.81 21.18
CA PRO A 201 0.34 -8.79 22.22
C PRO A 201 1.61 -7.92 22.35
N ASP A 202 2.79 -8.52 22.18
CA ASP A 202 4.06 -7.81 22.29
C ASP A 202 4.31 -6.90 21.08
N ALA A 203 3.94 -7.34 19.88
CA ALA A 203 4.00 -6.51 18.67
C ALA A 203 3.07 -5.28 18.78
N LEU A 204 1.85 -5.49 19.28
CA LEU A 204 0.87 -4.42 19.49
C LEU A 204 1.33 -3.44 20.57
N ALA A 205 1.88 -3.93 21.68
CA ALA A 205 2.43 -3.08 22.73
C ALA A 205 3.58 -2.22 22.18
N LEU A 206 4.47 -2.82 21.39
CA LEU A 206 5.58 -2.12 20.72
C LEU A 206 5.06 -1.01 19.79
N MET A 207 4.14 -1.32 18.87
CA MET A 207 3.57 -0.32 17.95
C MET A 207 2.79 0.77 18.70
N SER A 208 1.96 0.41 19.67
CA SER A 208 1.17 1.36 20.48
C SER A 208 2.06 2.33 21.26
N HIS A 209 3.16 1.82 21.84
CA HIS A 209 4.14 2.65 22.54
C HIS A 209 4.81 3.66 21.59
N CYS A 210 5.16 3.22 20.38
CA CYS A 210 5.78 4.08 19.37
C CYS A 210 4.82 5.17 18.86
N PHE A 211 3.54 4.85 18.66
CA PHE A 211 2.52 5.86 18.33
C PHE A 211 2.31 6.87 19.46
N SER A 212 2.35 6.43 20.73
CA SER A 212 2.09 7.26 21.90
C SER A 212 3.22 8.23 22.25
N ARG A 213 4.44 8.03 21.73
CA ARG A 213 5.56 8.97 21.87
C ARG A 213 5.34 10.20 20.99
N GLN A 214 4.47 11.11 21.45
CA GLN A 214 4.32 12.43 20.84
C GLN A 214 5.51 13.33 21.21
N GLY A 215 6.06 13.99 20.18
CA GLY A 215 7.38 14.61 20.15
C GLY A 215 7.74 15.54 21.32
N SER A 216 8.92 15.28 21.91
CA SER A 216 9.92 16.36 21.87
C SER A 216 10.28 16.55 20.39
N ALA A 217 10.57 17.78 19.97
CA ALA A 217 10.83 18.16 18.58
C ALA A 217 12.12 17.55 17.97
N ASP A 218 12.39 16.27 18.23
CA ASP A 218 13.53 15.52 17.74
C ASP A 218 13.12 14.67 16.55
N SER A 219 13.81 14.86 15.42
CA SER A 219 13.62 14.12 14.17
C SER A 219 13.68 12.59 14.31
N THR A 220 14.26 12.09 15.41
CA THR A 220 14.37 10.65 15.71
C THR A 220 13.05 10.02 16.16
N SER A 221 12.10 10.81 16.66
CA SER A 221 10.78 10.32 17.09
C SER A 221 9.92 9.90 15.89
N TYR A 222 9.92 10.71 14.83
CA TYR A 222 9.18 10.43 13.61
C TYR A 222 9.67 9.16 12.89
N GLY A 223 10.98 8.86 12.94
CA GLY A 223 11.52 7.62 12.39
C GLY A 223 10.91 6.36 13.01
N THR A 224 10.67 6.38 14.33
CA THR A 224 10.07 5.24 15.04
C THR A 224 8.57 5.11 14.73
N GLN A 225 7.86 6.23 14.59
CA GLN A 225 6.45 6.24 14.20
C GLN A 225 6.26 5.77 12.75
N LYS A 226 7.11 6.19 11.81
CA LYS A 226 7.12 5.69 10.42
C LYS A 226 7.31 4.18 10.38
N ASP A 227 8.35 3.67 11.06
CA ASP A 227 8.60 2.23 11.16
C ASP A 227 7.43 1.48 11.85
N SER A 228 6.70 2.13 12.77
CA SER A 228 5.51 1.56 13.41
C SER A 228 4.33 1.42 12.45
N ILE A 229 4.10 2.40 11.58
CA ILE A 229 3.06 2.31 10.52
C ILE A 229 3.42 1.20 9.53
N THR A 230 4.69 1.12 9.09
CA THR A 230 5.14 0.04 8.21
C THR A 230 5.05 -1.34 8.88
N CYS A 231 5.40 -1.44 10.16
CA CYS A 231 5.20 -2.68 10.92
C CYS A 231 3.71 -3.05 10.98
N LEU A 232 2.82 -2.10 11.27
CA LEU A 232 1.37 -2.31 11.28
C LEU A 232 0.88 -2.83 9.92
N GLN A 233 1.36 -2.26 8.81
CA GLN A 233 1.05 -2.72 7.45
C GLN A 233 1.39 -4.20 7.27
N SER A 234 2.60 -4.64 7.64
CA SER A 234 3.02 -6.05 7.59
C SER A 234 2.08 -6.96 8.40
N TRP A 235 1.68 -6.55 9.61
CA TRP A 235 0.75 -7.33 10.45
C TRP A 235 -0.67 -7.38 9.90
N ILE A 236 -1.16 -6.31 9.27
CA ILE A 236 -2.49 -6.29 8.63
C ILE A 236 -2.51 -7.25 7.44
N TRP A 237 -1.51 -7.21 6.55
CA TRP A 237 -1.44 -8.13 5.42
C TRP A 237 -1.26 -9.58 5.83
N PHE A 238 -0.48 -9.81 6.89
CA PHE A 238 -0.40 -11.13 7.49
C PHE A 238 -1.78 -11.61 7.97
N SER A 239 -2.53 -10.77 8.70
CA SER A 239 -3.87 -11.11 9.20
C SER A 239 -4.87 -11.40 8.08
N GLN A 240 -4.78 -10.71 6.94
CA GLN A 240 -5.61 -10.97 5.76
C GLN A 240 -5.39 -12.38 5.20
N ARG A 241 -4.15 -12.88 5.21
CA ARG A 241 -3.82 -14.21 4.66
C ARG A 241 -4.26 -15.38 5.54
N ILE A 242 -4.43 -15.15 6.84
CA ILE A 242 -4.79 -16.18 7.84
C ILE A 242 -6.25 -16.07 8.30
N SER A 243 -7.08 -15.30 7.60
CA SER A 243 -8.39 -14.78 8.03
C SER A 243 -9.42 -15.83 8.47
N SER A 244 -9.17 -17.12 8.26
CA SER A 244 -9.98 -18.21 8.83
C SER A 244 -9.79 -18.44 10.34
N HIS A 245 -8.79 -17.82 10.98
CA HIS A 245 -8.31 -18.24 12.31
C HIS A 245 -8.16 -17.16 13.41
N SER A 246 -8.49 -15.86 13.22
CA SER A 246 -8.19 -14.87 14.29
C SER A 246 -8.98 -13.54 14.30
N ASP A 247 -10.22 -13.56 14.80
CA ASP A 247 -10.97 -12.33 15.10
C ASP A 247 -10.26 -11.43 16.15
N GLU A 248 -9.58 -12.03 17.12
CA GLU A 248 -8.87 -11.31 18.19
C GLU A 248 -7.66 -10.49 17.68
N LEU A 249 -6.91 -11.05 16.72
CA LEU A 249 -5.81 -10.35 16.05
C LEU A 249 -6.33 -9.13 15.28
N ILE A 250 -7.37 -9.32 14.48
CA ILE A 250 -7.99 -8.25 13.69
C ILE A 250 -8.51 -7.14 14.62
N GLY A 251 -9.21 -7.50 15.68
CA GLY A 251 -9.70 -6.55 16.69
C GLY A 251 -8.58 -5.71 17.32
N SER A 252 -7.44 -6.33 17.59
CA SER A 252 -6.31 -5.64 18.20
C SER A 252 -5.56 -4.72 17.23
N LEU A 253 -5.34 -5.15 15.98
CA LEU A 253 -4.71 -4.33 14.95
C LEU A 253 -5.58 -3.11 14.58
N ARG A 254 -6.91 -3.26 14.59
CA ARG A 254 -7.87 -2.17 14.37
C ARG A 254 -7.68 -1.00 15.33
N ALA A 255 -7.25 -1.26 16.58
CA ALA A 255 -7.03 -0.20 17.57
C ALA A 255 -5.97 0.85 17.12
N LEU A 256 -5.06 0.46 16.22
CA LEU A 256 -3.99 1.32 15.71
C LEU A 256 -4.38 2.14 14.46
N ILE A 257 -5.57 1.93 13.91
CA ILE A 257 -6.03 2.67 12.73
C ILE A 257 -6.35 4.13 13.06
N ARG A 258 -7.00 4.42 14.19
CA ARG A 258 -7.26 5.81 14.60
C ARG A 258 -5.97 6.64 14.76
N PRO A 259 -4.92 6.16 15.46
CA PRO A 259 -3.60 6.80 15.45
C PRO A 259 -3.00 6.99 14.05
N THR A 260 -3.19 6.03 13.15
CA THR A 260 -2.72 6.13 11.76
C THR A 260 -3.46 7.22 10.99
N ILE A 261 -4.79 7.33 11.15
CA ILE A 261 -5.60 8.42 10.57
C ILE A 261 -5.12 9.78 11.09
N ALA A 262 -4.88 9.91 12.39
CA ALA A 262 -4.35 11.14 12.98
C ALA A 262 -2.96 11.51 12.43
N SER A 263 -2.15 10.52 12.04
CA SER A 263 -0.82 10.72 11.48
C SER A 263 -0.83 11.38 10.09
N LEU A 264 -1.97 11.37 9.37
CA LEU A 264 -2.10 12.09 8.10
C LEU A 264 -1.92 13.61 8.24
N ALA A 265 -2.21 14.18 9.42
CA ALA A 265 -2.03 15.61 9.66
C ALA A 265 -0.54 16.01 9.79
N GLU A 266 0.36 15.05 10.05
CA GLU A 266 1.79 15.27 10.25
C GLU A 266 2.56 15.02 8.96
N ASN A 267 3.28 16.03 8.44
CA ASN A 267 3.96 15.93 7.14
C ASN A 267 4.98 14.77 7.08
N GLU A 268 5.73 14.51 8.15
CA GLU A 268 6.73 13.44 8.22
C GLU A 268 6.12 12.02 8.22
N LEU A 269 4.84 11.91 8.59
CA LEU A 269 4.11 10.64 8.69
C LEU A 269 3.05 10.48 7.58
N TYR A 270 2.85 11.51 6.75
CA TYR A 270 1.81 11.56 5.74
C TYR A 270 1.93 10.39 4.76
N GLU A 271 3.10 10.23 4.13
CA GLU A 271 3.37 9.19 3.12
C GLU A 271 3.05 7.76 3.63
N PRO A 272 3.63 7.26 4.74
CA PRO A 272 3.34 5.91 5.21
C PRO A 272 1.87 5.74 5.68
N ALA A 273 1.25 6.79 6.22
CA ALA A 273 -0.14 6.73 6.66
C ALA A 273 -1.13 6.70 5.48
N VAL A 274 -0.93 7.55 4.46
CA VAL A 274 -1.81 7.61 3.29
C VAL A 274 -1.69 6.34 2.45
N GLU A 275 -0.48 5.79 2.31
CA GLU A 275 -0.25 4.51 1.63
C GLU A 275 -1.01 3.37 2.32
N LEU A 276 -0.79 3.18 3.63
CA LEU A 276 -1.47 2.13 4.40
C LEU A 276 -3.00 2.25 4.33
N LEU A 277 -3.54 3.45 4.55
CA LEU A 277 -4.99 3.64 4.56
C LEU A 277 -5.61 3.45 3.17
N SER A 278 -4.96 3.94 2.12
CA SER A 278 -5.42 3.76 0.73
C SER A 278 -5.39 2.29 0.33
N ASP A 279 -4.34 1.56 0.72
CA ASP A 279 -4.23 0.13 0.42
C ASP A 279 -5.28 -0.70 1.16
N ILE A 280 -5.55 -0.39 2.44
CA ILE A 280 -6.61 -1.07 3.19
C ILE A 280 -7.97 -0.82 2.53
N LEU A 281 -8.29 0.44 2.19
CA LEU A 281 -9.56 0.78 1.55
C LEU A 281 -9.74 0.06 0.21
N SER A 282 -8.67 -0.07 -0.57
CA SER A 282 -8.71 -0.65 -1.91
C SER A 282 -8.70 -2.19 -1.90
N ASN A 283 -7.93 -2.81 -1.00
CA ASN A 283 -7.64 -4.25 -1.06
C ASN A 283 -8.21 -5.05 0.12
N TYR A 284 -8.60 -4.39 1.21
CA TYR A 284 -9.08 -5.06 2.42
C TYR A 284 -10.09 -4.21 3.21
N SER A 285 -11.06 -3.60 2.53
CA SER A 285 -12.03 -2.66 3.13
C SER A 285 -12.81 -3.25 4.32
N GLY A 286 -13.10 -4.56 4.31
CA GLY A 286 -13.73 -5.27 5.43
C GLY A 286 -12.91 -5.31 6.73
N PHE A 287 -11.63 -4.94 6.68
CA PHE A 287 -10.82 -4.73 7.87
C PHE A 287 -11.27 -3.51 8.68
N LEU A 288 -11.80 -2.46 8.05
CA LEU A 288 -12.21 -1.25 8.76
C LEU A 288 -13.60 -1.40 9.40
N THR A 289 -13.79 -0.74 10.53
CA THR A 289 -15.10 -0.65 11.21
C THR A 289 -15.83 0.62 10.78
N GLU A 290 -17.15 0.70 11.00
CA GLU A 290 -17.91 1.92 10.72
C GLU A 290 -17.33 3.14 11.44
N ASP A 291 -16.82 2.97 12.65
CA ASP A 291 -16.15 4.04 13.39
C ASP A 291 -14.87 4.58 12.70
N HIS A 292 -14.12 3.71 12.02
CA HIS A 292 -12.97 4.13 11.21
C HIS A 292 -13.40 4.88 9.96
N TYR A 293 -14.45 4.41 9.28
CA TYR A 293 -15.04 5.11 8.14
C TYR A 293 -15.55 6.50 8.55
N GLU A 294 -16.25 6.59 9.68
CA GLU A 294 -16.70 7.85 10.27
C GLU A 294 -15.54 8.81 10.57
N SER A 295 -14.43 8.30 11.08
CA SER A 295 -13.21 9.08 11.31
C SER A 295 -12.60 9.61 10.01
N LEU A 296 -12.55 8.79 8.96
CA LEU A 296 -12.04 9.19 7.64
C LEU A 296 -12.95 10.24 6.97
N PHE A 297 -14.27 10.03 6.97
CA PHE A 297 -15.19 11.04 6.45
C PHE A 297 -15.10 12.36 7.25
N SER A 298 -14.91 12.29 8.57
CA SER A 298 -14.73 13.49 9.41
C SER A 298 -13.43 14.21 9.07
N LEU A 299 -12.34 13.46 8.79
CA LEU A 299 -11.08 14.03 8.32
C LEU A 299 -11.27 14.83 7.04
N PHE A 300 -12.06 14.32 6.09
CA PHE A 300 -12.31 15.00 4.81
C PHE A 300 -13.11 16.31 4.96
N GLU A 301 -13.81 16.52 6.07
CA GLU A 301 -14.55 17.75 6.35
C GLU A 301 -13.70 18.86 6.99
N THR A 302 -12.49 18.52 7.47
CA THR A 302 -11.56 19.43 8.15
C THR A 302 -10.99 20.51 7.23
N GLN A 303 -10.47 21.58 7.83
CA GLN A 303 -9.77 22.65 7.10
C GLN A 303 -8.50 22.14 6.40
N TRP A 304 -7.75 21.25 7.06
CA TRP A 304 -6.56 20.60 6.48
C TRP A 304 -6.87 19.87 5.17
N SER A 305 -7.98 19.12 5.13
CA SER A 305 -8.45 18.42 3.94
C SER A 305 -8.82 19.39 2.81
N ARG A 306 -9.54 20.48 3.16
CA ARG A 306 -9.95 21.50 2.17
C ARG A 306 -8.76 22.15 1.47
N GLU A 307 -7.70 22.46 2.22
CA GLU A 307 -6.48 23.07 1.67
C GLU A 307 -5.77 22.12 0.71
N ARG A 308 -5.63 20.83 1.06
CA ARG A 308 -5.06 19.81 0.16
C ARG A 308 -5.91 19.57 -1.07
N TYR A 309 -7.23 19.48 -0.90
CA TYR A 309 -8.18 19.35 -2.01
C TYR A 309 -8.08 20.53 -2.98
N GLN A 310 -8.05 21.77 -2.46
CA GLN A 310 -7.97 22.96 -3.27
C GLN A 310 -6.66 23.01 -4.07
N ARG A 311 -5.52 22.71 -3.43
CA ARG A 311 -4.22 22.59 -4.13
C ARG A 311 -4.30 21.62 -5.30
N LEU A 312 -4.82 20.40 -5.07
CA LEU A 312 -4.95 19.37 -6.10
C LEU A 312 -5.82 19.84 -7.28
N VAL A 313 -6.99 20.43 -6.99
CA VAL A 313 -7.91 20.92 -8.04
C VAL A 313 -7.35 22.14 -8.77
N GLU A 314 -6.52 22.96 -8.13
CA GLU A 314 -5.85 24.11 -8.74
C GLU A 314 -4.60 23.74 -9.56
N GLY A 315 -4.26 22.45 -9.64
CA GLY A 315 -3.21 21.94 -10.52
C GLY A 315 -1.91 21.53 -9.82
N ASP A 316 -1.92 21.40 -8.48
CA ASP A 316 -0.82 20.79 -7.74
C ASP A 316 -0.89 19.25 -7.84
N PHE A 317 -0.12 18.70 -8.78
CA PHE A 317 0.00 17.26 -9.01
C PHE A 317 1.30 16.66 -8.47
N ASP A 318 1.86 17.29 -7.42
CA ASP A 318 2.92 16.67 -6.63
C ASP A 318 2.40 15.38 -6.00
N PHE A 319 3.34 14.48 -5.69
CA PHE A 319 3.05 13.13 -5.22
C PHE A 319 2.07 13.11 -4.05
N ASP A 320 2.29 13.95 -3.03
CA ASP A 320 1.43 14.05 -1.84
C ASP A 320 0.00 14.49 -2.16
N SER A 321 -0.17 15.45 -3.08
CA SER A 321 -1.49 15.96 -3.48
C SER A 321 -2.28 14.90 -4.24
N VAL A 322 -1.59 14.13 -5.11
CA VAL A 322 -2.20 13.02 -5.84
C VAL A 322 -2.60 11.89 -4.89
N GLN A 323 -1.74 11.52 -3.93
CA GLN A 323 -2.05 10.51 -2.92
C GLN A 323 -3.27 10.89 -2.07
N PHE A 324 -3.44 12.18 -1.74
CA PHE A 324 -4.65 12.67 -1.05
C PHE A 324 -5.91 12.40 -1.89
N GLY A 325 -5.89 12.72 -3.18
CA GLY A 325 -6.99 12.43 -4.09
C GLY A 325 -7.27 10.93 -4.23
N GLN A 326 -6.22 10.11 -4.28
CA GLN A 326 -6.34 8.65 -4.31
C GLN A 326 -6.96 8.08 -3.04
N LEU A 327 -6.62 8.60 -1.86
CA LEU A 327 -7.26 8.22 -0.60
C LEU A 327 -8.77 8.55 -0.60
N MET A 328 -9.15 9.72 -1.13
CA MET A 328 -10.56 10.10 -1.29
C MET A 328 -11.31 9.11 -2.19
N ILE A 329 -10.70 8.77 -3.33
CA ILE A 329 -11.28 7.83 -4.29
C ILE A 329 -11.41 6.44 -3.68
N ALA A 330 -10.37 5.93 -3.02
CA ALA A 330 -10.39 4.62 -2.36
C ALA A 330 -11.48 4.55 -1.28
N LEU A 331 -11.69 5.62 -0.51
CA LEU A 331 -12.81 5.70 0.44
C LEU A 331 -14.16 5.64 -0.30
N GLY A 332 -14.29 6.40 -1.38
CA GLY A 332 -15.47 6.40 -2.24
C GLY A 332 -15.80 5.01 -2.79
N ASP A 333 -14.82 4.33 -3.39
CA ASP A 333 -14.96 2.98 -3.94
C ASP A 333 -15.37 1.98 -2.85
N SER A 334 -14.72 2.03 -1.68
CA SER A 334 -15.03 1.12 -0.56
C SER A 334 -16.45 1.26 0.01
N LYS A 335 -17.09 2.41 -0.23
CA LYS A 335 -18.43 2.76 0.27
C LYS A 335 -19.39 3.17 -0.85
N VAL A 336 -19.15 2.70 -2.08
CA VAL A 336 -19.92 3.09 -3.26
C VAL A 336 -21.42 2.80 -3.09
N GLU A 337 -21.79 1.63 -2.57
CA GLU A 337 -23.19 1.27 -2.28
C GLU A 337 -23.82 2.19 -1.24
N ALA A 338 -23.10 2.47 -0.15
CA ALA A 338 -23.59 3.36 0.90
C ALA A 338 -23.77 4.80 0.39
N LEU A 339 -22.88 5.28 -0.49
CA LEU A 339 -22.98 6.59 -1.12
C LEU A 339 -24.13 6.69 -2.13
N ILE A 340 -24.47 5.60 -2.82
CA ILE A 340 -25.63 5.52 -3.72
C ILE A 340 -26.95 5.69 -2.93
N HIS A 341 -27.06 5.06 -1.76
CA HIS A 341 -28.25 5.13 -0.92
C HIS A 341 -28.26 6.30 0.07
N GLY A 342 -27.10 6.95 0.28
CA GLY A 342 -26.92 8.06 1.20
C GLY A 342 -27.58 9.33 0.70
N VAL A 343 -28.75 9.65 1.25
CA VAL A 343 -29.51 10.89 0.94
C VAL A 343 -29.09 12.06 1.83
N ASP A 344 -28.06 11.89 2.65
CA ASP A 344 -27.61 12.89 3.61
C ASP A 344 -26.67 13.95 2.98
N ASP A 345 -26.59 15.11 3.64
CA ASP A 345 -25.77 16.25 3.20
C ASP A 345 -24.27 15.94 3.17
N ARG A 346 -23.80 14.96 3.95
CA ARG A 346 -22.38 14.61 4.01
C ARG A 346 -22.01 13.74 2.81
N SER A 347 -22.79 12.71 2.50
CA SER A 347 -22.66 11.90 1.27
C SER A 347 -22.73 12.77 0.02
N SER A 348 -23.70 13.70 -0.03
CA SER A 348 -23.84 14.65 -1.15
C SER A 348 -22.62 15.57 -1.31
N ARG A 349 -22.10 16.12 -0.20
CA ARG A 349 -20.88 16.93 -0.23
C ARG A 349 -19.66 16.11 -0.64
N PHE A 350 -19.51 14.89 -0.14
CA PHE A 350 -18.39 14.03 -0.48
C PHE A 350 -18.38 13.67 -1.97
N LEU A 351 -19.53 13.26 -2.53
CA LEU A 351 -19.71 13.04 -3.97
C LEU A 351 -19.41 14.31 -4.79
N ALA A 352 -19.78 15.50 -4.29
CA ALA A 352 -19.45 16.76 -4.95
C ALA A 352 -17.94 17.03 -5.01
N HIS A 353 -17.17 16.65 -3.98
CA HIS A 353 -15.70 16.73 -4.01
C HIS A 353 -15.09 15.71 -4.97
N LEU A 354 -15.56 14.44 -4.96
CA LEU A 354 -15.13 13.43 -5.92
C LEU A 354 -15.42 13.83 -7.37
N ARG A 355 -16.53 14.54 -7.59
CA ARG A 355 -16.87 15.14 -8.88
C ARG A 355 -15.90 16.27 -9.27
N GLY A 356 -15.49 17.08 -8.31
CA GLY A 356 -14.57 18.19 -8.56
C GLY A 356 -13.17 17.73 -8.98
N LEU A 357 -12.74 16.52 -8.61
CA LEU A 357 -11.50 15.92 -9.09
C LEU A 357 -11.46 15.77 -10.63
N LEU A 358 -12.60 15.61 -11.30
CA LEU A 358 -12.69 15.57 -12.78
C LEU A 358 -12.47 16.93 -13.46
N SER A 359 -12.37 18.00 -12.67
CA SER A 359 -12.22 19.39 -13.10
C SER A 359 -10.91 20.00 -12.62
N ALA A 360 -9.94 19.19 -12.19
CA ALA A 360 -8.63 19.67 -11.79
C ALA A 360 -7.93 20.39 -12.95
N GLN A 361 -7.20 21.47 -12.64
CA GLN A 361 -6.51 22.29 -13.64
C GLN A 361 -5.20 21.63 -14.09
N GLY A 362 -5.24 20.87 -15.17
CA GLY A 362 -4.07 20.24 -15.78
C GLY A 362 -4.42 19.56 -17.10
N TYR A 363 -3.41 19.16 -17.86
CA TYR A 363 -3.58 18.40 -19.11
C TYR A 363 -3.58 16.89 -18.82
N PRO A 364 -4.72 16.15 -18.90
CA PRO A 364 -4.78 14.68 -18.82
C PRO A 364 -3.87 14.01 -17.77
N VAL A 365 -3.81 12.72 -17.53
CA VAL A 365 -2.63 11.87 -17.87
C VAL A 365 -1.20 12.49 -17.91
N SER A 366 -0.94 13.69 -18.43
CA SER A 366 0.38 14.34 -18.43
C SER A 366 0.67 15.01 -17.09
N ASP A 367 -0.13 16.03 -16.76
CA ASP A 367 0.00 16.80 -15.52
C ASP A 367 -1.03 16.31 -14.50
N ASP A 368 -2.29 16.19 -14.92
CA ASP A 368 -3.41 15.72 -14.11
C ASP A 368 -3.41 14.19 -13.96
N LYS A 369 -2.72 13.74 -12.90
CA LYS A 369 -2.65 12.34 -12.52
C LYS A 369 -3.91 11.83 -11.80
N ILE A 370 -4.86 12.69 -11.43
CA ILE A 370 -6.06 12.30 -10.67
C ILE A 370 -7.29 12.08 -11.55
N PHE A 371 -7.31 12.66 -12.75
CA PHE A 371 -8.43 12.54 -13.69
C PHE A 371 -8.85 11.10 -14.00
N VAL A 372 -7.87 10.25 -14.34
CA VAL A 372 -8.14 8.85 -14.73
C VAL A 372 -8.70 8.05 -13.55
N PRO A 373 -8.06 8.05 -12.36
CA PRO A 373 -8.65 7.43 -11.17
C PRO A 373 -10.07 7.94 -10.85
N ALA A 374 -10.30 9.25 -10.92
CA ALA A 374 -11.62 9.82 -10.61
C ALA A 374 -12.69 9.35 -11.61
N LEU A 375 -12.33 9.23 -12.89
CA LEU A 375 -13.22 8.72 -13.93
C LEU A 375 -13.53 7.22 -13.76
N GLU A 376 -12.55 6.43 -13.31
CA GLU A 376 -12.73 5.02 -13.00
C GLU A 376 -13.74 4.86 -11.84
N PHE A 377 -13.58 5.63 -10.76
CA PHE A 377 -14.56 5.69 -9.67
C PHE A 377 -15.98 5.96 -10.19
N TRP A 378 -16.18 6.99 -11.02
CA TRP A 378 -17.51 7.32 -11.54
C TRP A 378 -18.06 6.23 -12.48
N SER A 379 -17.19 5.48 -13.15
CA SER A 379 -17.60 4.32 -13.93
C SER A 379 -18.13 3.21 -13.02
N THR A 380 -17.39 2.88 -11.96
CA THR A 380 -17.81 1.92 -10.93
C THR A 380 -19.11 2.36 -10.26
N TYR A 381 -19.22 3.63 -9.87
CA TYR A 381 -20.43 4.19 -9.26
C TYR A 381 -21.67 3.99 -10.15
N VAL A 382 -21.56 4.29 -11.44
CA VAL A 382 -22.67 4.12 -12.38
C VAL A 382 -22.97 2.62 -12.61
N GLU A 383 -21.96 1.76 -12.66
CA GLU A 383 -22.12 0.32 -12.81
C GLU A 383 -22.84 -0.28 -11.59
N THR A 384 -22.37 -0.03 -10.37
CA THR A 384 -23.03 -0.47 -9.14
C THR A 384 -24.44 0.09 -8.99
N LEU A 385 -24.65 1.36 -9.35
CA LEU A 385 -25.99 1.96 -9.38
C LEU A 385 -26.89 1.20 -10.37
N THR A 386 -26.38 0.87 -11.55
CA THR A 386 -27.10 0.10 -12.57
C THR A 386 -27.44 -1.29 -12.06
N ASP A 387 -26.47 -2.00 -11.46
CA ASP A 387 -26.69 -3.34 -10.92
C ASP A 387 -27.73 -3.34 -9.81
N SER A 388 -27.68 -2.38 -8.87
CA SER A 388 -28.70 -2.25 -7.81
C SER A 388 -30.13 -2.07 -8.34
N ILE A 389 -30.29 -1.52 -9.55
CA ILE A 389 -31.60 -1.33 -10.20
C ILE A 389 -32.11 -2.62 -10.83
N TYR A 390 -31.23 -3.52 -11.26
CA TYR A 390 -31.58 -4.72 -12.04
C TYR A 390 -31.44 -6.04 -11.25
N SER A 391 -30.80 -6.04 -10.09
CA SER A 391 -30.60 -7.23 -9.24
C SER A 391 -31.80 -7.58 -8.32
N ASP A 392 -32.82 -6.73 -8.24
CA ASP A 392 -33.97 -6.87 -7.31
C ASP A 392 -35.06 -7.88 -7.76
N GLU A 393 -34.79 -8.80 -8.70
CA GLU A 393 -35.80 -9.79 -9.13
C GLU A 393 -35.79 -11.16 -8.42
N GLU A 394 -34.76 -11.60 -7.68
CA GLU A 394 -34.83 -12.92 -6.99
C GLU A 394 -34.08 -12.97 -5.63
N GLU A 395 -34.83 -12.84 -4.51
CA GLU A 395 -34.85 -13.76 -3.33
C GLU A 395 -35.39 -13.09 -2.01
N SER A 396 -36.65 -13.42 -1.68
CA SER A 396 -37.13 -13.82 -0.32
C SER A 396 -36.96 -12.92 0.95
N LYS A 397 -37.88 -11.95 1.12
CA LYS A 397 -38.72 -11.56 2.30
C LYS A 397 -38.11 -11.37 3.72
N PRO A 398 -38.34 -10.16 4.29
CA PRO A 398 -39.39 -9.97 5.33
C PRO A 398 -40.33 -8.77 5.05
N TRP A 399 -40.50 -8.39 3.79
CA TRP A 399 -41.38 -7.32 3.31
C TRP A 399 -42.80 -7.81 2.93
N ALA A 400 -43.17 -9.04 3.32
CA ALA A 400 -44.45 -9.68 2.99
C ALA A 400 -45.71 -8.93 3.48
N THR A 401 -45.55 -7.86 4.28
CA THR A 401 -46.64 -6.99 4.74
C THR A 401 -46.66 -5.63 4.04
N PHE A 402 -45.67 -5.33 3.17
CA PHE A 402 -45.70 -4.15 2.28
C PHE A 402 -46.32 -4.48 0.91
N MET A 403 -46.63 -5.76 0.67
CA MET A 403 -47.10 -6.35 -0.60
C MET A 403 -48.54 -5.97 -1.04
N THR A 404 -49.06 -4.80 -0.69
CA THR A 404 -50.36 -4.34 -1.18
C THR A 404 -50.32 -3.18 -2.16
N LEU A 405 -49.15 -2.67 -2.57
CA LEU A 405 -49.11 -1.62 -3.59
C LEU A 405 -48.25 -2.00 -4.79
N LYS A 406 -48.89 -1.84 -5.95
CA LYS A 406 -48.36 -1.95 -7.31
C LYS A 406 -47.16 -1.01 -7.51
N PRO A 407 -46.31 -1.25 -8.54
CA PRO A 407 -44.88 -0.96 -8.53
C PRO A 407 -44.59 0.54 -8.48
N THR A 408 -43.97 1.03 -7.42
CA THR A 408 -43.74 2.48 -7.20
C THR A 408 -42.59 2.72 -6.23
N ASP A 409 -41.42 3.08 -6.73
CA ASP A 409 -40.64 4.12 -6.04
C ASP A 409 -40.19 5.14 -7.09
N GLU A 410 -41.05 6.14 -7.30
CA GLU A 410 -40.78 7.31 -8.13
C GLU A 410 -39.54 8.04 -7.60
N GLY A 411 -39.32 8.03 -6.28
CA GLY A 411 -38.18 8.67 -5.62
C GLY A 411 -36.81 8.06 -5.95
N MET A 412 -36.68 6.73 -6.09
CA MET A 412 -35.40 6.11 -6.46
C MET A 412 -35.09 6.34 -7.95
N ARG A 413 -36.10 6.18 -8.82
CA ARG A 413 -35.99 6.53 -10.25
C ARG A 413 -35.71 8.02 -10.46
N GLU A 414 -36.32 8.90 -9.67
CA GLU A 414 -36.02 10.33 -9.66
C GLU A 414 -34.62 10.59 -9.14
N THR A 415 -34.15 9.92 -8.09
CA THR A 415 -32.79 10.09 -7.55
C THR A 415 -31.74 9.65 -8.58
N ILE A 416 -31.99 8.56 -9.31
CA ILE A 416 -31.13 8.05 -10.39
C ILE A 416 -31.19 9.00 -11.61
N ASP A 417 -32.39 9.39 -12.05
CA ASP A 417 -32.52 10.33 -13.17
C ASP A 417 -31.92 11.68 -12.80
N HIS A 418 -32.02 12.11 -11.54
CA HIS A 418 -31.41 13.33 -11.01
C HIS A 418 -29.89 13.19 -10.95
N ALA A 419 -29.33 12.11 -10.42
CA ALA A 419 -27.89 11.86 -10.38
C ALA A 419 -27.29 11.78 -11.79
N LEU A 420 -27.92 11.02 -12.70
CA LEU A 420 -27.50 10.94 -14.11
C LEU A 420 -27.73 12.25 -14.87
N THR A 421 -28.78 13.01 -14.57
CA THR A 421 -29.02 14.34 -15.16
C THR A 421 -28.04 15.38 -14.62
N GLN A 422 -27.48 15.21 -13.42
CA GLN A 422 -26.45 16.10 -12.88
C GLN A 422 -25.03 15.71 -13.30
N LEU A 423 -24.70 14.42 -13.34
CA LEU A 423 -23.35 13.91 -13.62
C LEU A 423 -23.10 13.70 -15.13
N GLY A 424 -24.11 13.22 -15.86
CA GLY A 424 -24.02 12.95 -17.30
C GLY A 424 -23.55 14.14 -18.14
N PRO A 425 -24.13 15.35 -17.98
CA PRO A 425 -23.66 16.56 -18.66
C PRO A 425 -22.22 16.94 -18.28
N LEU A 426 -21.81 16.74 -17.02
CA LEU A 426 -20.49 17.13 -16.54
C LEU A 426 -19.40 16.17 -17.04
N LEU A 427 -19.66 14.87 -17.03
CA LEU A 427 -18.80 13.86 -17.63
C LEU A 427 -18.68 14.10 -19.14
N ALA A 428 -19.80 14.35 -19.82
CA ALA A 428 -19.80 14.66 -21.25
C ALA A 428 -18.99 15.92 -21.54
N ARG A 429 -19.16 16.98 -20.74
CA ARG A 429 -18.40 18.22 -20.86
C ARG A 429 -16.91 17.99 -20.67
N SER A 430 -16.52 17.31 -19.60
CA SER A 430 -15.12 17.03 -19.31
C SER A 430 -14.47 16.21 -20.43
N ILE A 431 -15.11 15.12 -20.86
CA ILE A 431 -14.61 14.28 -21.97
C ILE A 431 -14.49 15.07 -23.27
N VAL A 432 -15.54 15.83 -23.64
CA VAL A 432 -15.58 16.59 -24.89
C VAL A 432 -14.61 17.77 -24.90
N HIS A 433 -14.41 18.46 -23.78
CA HIS A 433 -13.47 19.58 -23.69
C HIS A 433 -12.02 19.10 -23.75
N ASN A 434 -11.73 17.96 -23.12
CA ASN A 434 -10.44 17.28 -23.25
C ASN A 434 -10.16 16.86 -24.69
N ILE A 435 -11.10 16.17 -25.34
CA ILE A 435 -11.00 15.84 -26.77
C ILE A 435 -10.98 17.10 -27.66
N GLY A 436 -11.61 18.18 -27.21
CA GLY A 436 -11.70 19.47 -27.91
C GLY A 436 -10.45 20.34 -27.84
N GLY A 437 -9.40 19.92 -27.13
CA GLY A 437 -8.10 20.60 -27.16
C GLY A 437 -7.33 20.62 -25.84
N ASN A 438 -7.98 20.28 -24.72
CA ASN A 438 -7.33 20.27 -23.39
C ASN A 438 -6.52 18.99 -23.10
N ALA A 439 -6.62 17.96 -23.93
CA ALA A 439 -5.82 16.74 -23.80
C ALA A 439 -4.64 16.69 -24.78
N SER A 440 -3.61 15.94 -24.45
CA SER A 440 -2.50 15.61 -25.34
C SER A 440 -2.84 14.42 -26.27
N ARG A 441 -2.14 14.28 -27.41
CA ARG A 441 -2.45 13.23 -28.42
C ARG A 441 -2.38 11.81 -27.85
N SER A 442 -1.45 11.56 -26.93
CA SER A 442 -1.25 10.27 -26.26
C SER A 442 -2.41 9.85 -25.36
N GLU A 443 -3.31 10.77 -25.02
CA GLU A 443 -4.39 10.56 -24.04
C GLU A 443 -5.70 10.20 -24.71
N LEU A 444 -5.80 10.41 -26.02
CA LEU A 444 -7.03 10.21 -26.79
C LEU A 444 -7.54 8.78 -26.74
N ASP A 445 -6.65 7.79 -26.62
CA ASP A 445 -7.07 6.40 -26.45
C ASP A 445 -7.69 6.14 -25.08
N ARG A 446 -7.15 6.75 -24.01
CA ARG A 446 -7.70 6.64 -22.66
C ARG A 446 -9.03 7.39 -22.53
N LEU A 447 -9.16 8.56 -23.16
CA LEU A 447 -10.41 9.33 -23.22
C LEU A 447 -11.48 8.71 -24.12
N SER A 448 -11.09 7.81 -25.03
CA SER A 448 -12.04 7.12 -25.90
C SER A 448 -12.84 6.06 -25.15
N GLU A 449 -12.25 5.34 -24.19
CA GLU A 449 -12.96 4.32 -23.40
C GLU A 449 -14.18 4.84 -22.62
N PRO A 450 -14.09 5.91 -21.81
CA PRO A 450 -15.27 6.46 -21.12
C PRO A 450 -16.30 7.03 -22.11
N LEU A 451 -15.87 7.63 -23.23
CA LEU A 451 -16.78 8.10 -24.28
C LEU A 451 -17.56 6.94 -24.90
N LYS A 452 -16.90 5.81 -25.18
CA LYS A 452 -17.54 4.60 -25.69
C LYS A 452 -18.57 4.07 -24.71
N LYS A 453 -18.21 3.95 -23.42
CA LYS A 453 -19.12 3.52 -22.36
C LYS A 453 -20.35 4.44 -22.29
N MET A 454 -20.14 5.76 -22.27
CA MET A 454 -21.24 6.74 -22.17
C MET A 454 -22.25 6.61 -23.32
N VAL A 455 -21.75 6.50 -24.56
CA VAL A 455 -22.60 6.43 -25.76
C VAL A 455 -23.29 5.07 -25.91
N ASN A 456 -22.67 3.99 -25.40
CA ASN A 456 -23.25 2.66 -25.44
C ASN A 456 -24.36 2.46 -24.39
N HIS A 457 -24.19 3.03 -23.19
CA HIS A 457 -25.04 2.71 -22.04
C HIS A 457 -26.10 3.77 -21.70
N HIS A 458 -26.03 5.00 -22.22
CA HIS A 458 -26.97 6.06 -21.80
C HIS A 458 -27.76 6.70 -22.96
N ALA A 459 -29.09 6.67 -22.84
CA ALA A 459 -30.01 7.26 -23.83
C ALA A 459 -29.86 8.79 -23.98
N LYS A 460 -29.51 9.50 -22.90
CA LYS A 460 -29.29 10.96 -22.88
C LYS A 460 -27.90 11.39 -23.35
N ALA A 461 -26.98 10.46 -23.64
CA ALA A 461 -25.59 10.76 -24.02
C ALA A 461 -25.48 11.74 -25.19
N ARG A 462 -26.36 11.61 -26.20
CA ARG A 462 -26.41 12.52 -27.34
C ARG A 462 -26.64 13.97 -26.91
N ILE A 463 -27.60 14.20 -26.01
CA ILE A 463 -27.96 15.54 -25.53
C ILE A 463 -26.81 16.15 -24.74
N TRP A 464 -26.20 15.36 -23.85
CA TRP A 464 -25.09 15.81 -23.02
C TRP A 464 -23.84 16.17 -23.84
N LEU A 465 -23.47 15.32 -24.79
CA LEU A 465 -22.34 15.57 -25.69
C LEU A 465 -22.61 16.78 -26.61
N GLU A 466 -23.84 16.96 -27.08
CA GLU A 466 -24.24 18.13 -27.88
C GLU A 466 -24.13 19.43 -27.07
N GLN A 467 -24.61 19.44 -25.83
CA GLN A 467 -24.48 20.58 -24.91
C GLN A 467 -23.00 20.91 -24.64
N ALA A 468 -22.20 19.89 -24.36
CA ALA A 468 -20.76 20.04 -24.11
C ALA A 468 -19.99 20.63 -25.31
N LEU A 469 -20.33 20.21 -26.53
CA LEU A 469 -19.71 20.70 -27.77
C LEU A 469 -20.07 22.17 -28.04
N ASN A 470 -21.28 22.58 -27.68
CA ASN A 470 -21.80 23.92 -27.92
C ASN A 470 -21.57 24.89 -26.74
N ASP A 471 -20.93 24.42 -25.68
CA ASP A 471 -20.56 25.24 -24.51
C ASP A 471 -19.61 26.39 -24.92
N SER A 472 -19.82 27.59 -24.37
CA SER A 472 -19.01 28.77 -24.67
C SER A 472 -17.56 28.65 -24.19
N SER A 473 -17.30 27.79 -23.20
CA SER A 473 -15.98 27.46 -22.69
C SER A 473 -15.26 26.35 -23.48
N PHE A 474 -15.87 25.84 -24.56
CA PHE A 474 -15.25 24.79 -25.38
C PHE A 474 -13.90 25.25 -25.99
N PRO A 475 -12.80 24.47 -25.80
CA PRO A 475 -11.44 24.92 -26.17
C PRO A 475 -11.20 25.12 -27.67
N GLY A 476 -11.77 24.27 -28.52
CA GLY A 476 -11.58 24.31 -29.98
C GLY A 476 -12.48 25.33 -30.67
N GLN A 477 -12.35 26.62 -30.34
CA GLN A 477 -13.23 27.69 -30.84
C GLN A 477 -13.17 27.90 -32.37
N GLN A 478 -12.14 27.40 -33.04
CA GLN A 478 -12.03 27.44 -34.49
C GLN A 478 -12.92 26.42 -35.22
N LEU A 479 -13.47 25.43 -34.51
CA LEU A 479 -14.39 24.46 -35.10
C LEU A 479 -15.76 25.09 -35.35
N SER A 480 -16.26 24.94 -36.56
CA SER A 480 -17.62 25.31 -36.92
C SER A 480 -18.67 24.43 -36.23
N GLY A 481 -19.90 24.92 -36.12
CA GLY A 481 -21.03 24.14 -35.59
C GLY A 481 -21.28 22.86 -36.37
N ASP A 482 -21.08 22.88 -37.69
CA ASP A 482 -21.26 21.73 -38.57
C ASP A 482 -20.23 20.62 -38.31
N GLU A 483 -18.98 20.97 -38.03
CA GLU A 483 -17.91 20.01 -37.69
C GLU A 483 -18.18 19.34 -36.34
N LYS A 484 -18.65 20.11 -35.35
CA LYS A 484 -19.06 19.59 -34.04
C LYS A 484 -20.26 18.64 -34.18
N ALA A 485 -21.26 19.01 -34.98
CA ALA A 485 -22.44 18.18 -35.24
C ALA A 485 -22.06 16.88 -35.99
N LEU A 486 -21.12 16.96 -36.94
CA LEU A 486 -20.62 15.79 -37.66
C LEU A 486 -19.89 14.82 -36.74
N PHE A 487 -19.04 15.33 -35.85
CA PHE A 487 -18.37 14.52 -34.83
C PHE A 487 -19.37 13.80 -33.93
N LEU A 488 -20.34 14.53 -33.36
CA LEU A 488 -21.40 13.94 -32.55
C LEU A 488 -22.14 12.83 -33.30
N ARG A 489 -22.54 13.08 -34.55
CA ARG A 489 -23.25 12.08 -35.36
C ARG A 489 -22.41 10.82 -35.56
N LYS A 490 -21.11 10.96 -35.85
CA LYS A 490 -20.20 9.82 -36.02
C LYS A 490 -20.07 9.02 -34.73
N ILE A 491 -19.86 9.68 -33.59
CA ILE A 491 -19.70 9.03 -32.28
C ILE A 491 -20.96 8.27 -31.87
N ILE A 492 -22.15 8.88 -31.98
CA ILE A 492 -23.42 8.24 -31.67
C ILE A 492 -23.69 7.00 -32.55
N ASN A 493 -23.37 7.09 -33.84
CA ASN A 493 -23.55 5.97 -34.77
C ASN A 493 -22.60 4.81 -34.50
N LEU A 494 -21.38 5.09 -34.01
CA LEU A 494 -20.39 4.08 -33.71
C LEU A 494 -20.69 3.27 -32.45
N ARG A 495 -21.57 3.78 -31.56
CA ARG A 495 -22.02 3.11 -30.32
C ARG A 495 -20.88 2.44 -29.54
N GLY A 496 -19.76 3.15 -29.39
CA GLY A 496 -18.62 2.66 -28.63
C GLY A 496 -17.71 1.64 -29.34
N SER A 497 -17.91 1.38 -30.64
CA SER A 497 -17.05 0.47 -31.42
C SER A 497 -15.60 0.98 -31.58
N ARG A 498 -14.68 0.12 -32.04
CA ARG A 498 -13.25 0.45 -32.24
C ARG A 498 -13.00 1.69 -33.13
N GLY A 499 -13.92 2.00 -34.05
CA GLY A 499 -13.85 3.20 -34.89
C GLY A 499 -13.94 4.53 -34.12
N THR A 500 -14.40 4.49 -32.87
CA THR A 500 -14.54 5.67 -32.00
C THR A 500 -13.21 6.37 -31.79
N ASN A 501 -12.11 5.63 -31.55
CA ASN A 501 -10.78 6.21 -31.32
C ASN A 501 -10.29 7.01 -32.54
N GLN A 502 -10.58 6.52 -33.75
CA GLN A 502 -10.20 7.22 -34.97
C GLN A 502 -10.96 8.55 -35.11
N VAL A 503 -12.28 8.54 -34.88
CA VAL A 503 -13.11 9.74 -34.94
C VAL A 503 -12.71 10.77 -33.87
N VAL A 504 -12.37 10.31 -32.66
CA VAL A 504 -11.83 11.16 -31.58
C VAL A 504 -10.51 11.83 -31.99
N ARG A 505 -9.59 11.08 -32.59
CA ARG A 505 -8.30 11.62 -33.07
C ARG A 505 -8.45 12.63 -34.19
N GLU A 506 -9.30 12.34 -35.18
CA GLU A 506 -9.60 13.27 -36.28
C GLU A 506 -10.21 14.58 -35.77
N PHE A 507 -11.15 14.48 -34.83
CA PHE A 507 -11.80 15.66 -34.25
C PHE A 507 -10.85 16.47 -33.38
N TRP A 508 -10.03 15.83 -32.54
CA TRP A 508 -9.00 16.52 -31.75
C TRP A 508 -7.99 17.27 -32.62
N LEU A 509 -7.57 16.68 -33.75
CA LEU A 509 -6.67 17.33 -34.72
C LEU A 509 -7.30 18.61 -35.30
N ALA A 510 -8.58 18.55 -35.68
CA ALA A 510 -9.32 19.73 -36.14
C ALA A 510 -9.49 20.77 -35.01
N ALA A 511 -9.74 20.31 -33.79
CA ALA A 511 -9.92 21.13 -32.59
C ALA A 511 -8.64 21.80 -32.05
N ARG A 512 -7.44 21.44 -32.54
CA ARG A 512 -6.18 22.18 -32.26
C ARG A 512 -5.59 22.94 -33.45
N GLY A 513 -6.18 22.78 -34.64
CA GLY A 513 -5.74 23.43 -35.87
C GLY A 513 -4.52 22.76 -36.53
N SER A 514 -4.38 22.99 -37.84
CA SER A 514 -3.48 22.27 -38.76
C SER A 514 -1.96 22.43 -38.51
N LYS A 515 -1.52 23.12 -37.44
CA LYS A 515 -0.10 23.23 -37.07
C LYS A 515 0.51 21.93 -36.54
N PHE A 516 -0.31 20.90 -36.27
CA PHE A 516 0.13 19.57 -35.81
C PHE A 516 -0.07 18.45 -36.84
N ALA A 517 -0.49 18.77 -38.07
CA ALA A 517 -0.78 17.79 -39.12
C ALA A 517 0.48 17.10 -39.72
N TYR A 518 1.69 17.56 -39.36
CA TYR A 518 2.96 17.01 -39.86
C TYR A 518 3.90 16.64 -38.71
N VAL A 519 3.62 15.54 -38.04
CA VAL A 519 4.62 14.49 -37.76
C VAL A 519 3.84 13.17 -37.72
N SER A 520 3.94 12.43 -38.82
CA SER A 520 3.45 11.06 -38.96
C SER A 520 4.32 10.08 -38.19
#